data_AF-A0A0Q0ZTG8-F1
#
_entry.id   AF-A0A0Q0ZTG8-F1
#
_cell.length_a   1.000
_cell.length_b   1.000
_cell.length_c   1.000
_cell.angle_alpha   90.00
_cell.angle_beta   90.00
_cell.angle_gamma   90.00
#
_symmetry.space_group_name_H-M   'P 1'
#
loop_
_entity.id
_entity.type
_entity.pdbx_description
1 polymer ?
#
loop_
_entity_poly.entity_id
_entity_poly.type
_entity_poly.pdbx_seq_one_letter_code
_entity_poly.pdbx_strand_id
1 'polypeptide(L)'
;MTVVDTTPPVISVAVTPDILWPANHKMVEIQAIVTATDICDAAPVTTLVSITSNEPDDDIGIGDGDTTNDIQITGGSDYAFKLRAERAGTGDGRIYTITYTATDFSGNSASASAIVSVPHEK
;
A
#
# COMPACT_ATOMS: atom_id res chain seq x y z
N MET A 1 -31.96 -22.53 13.89
CA MET A 1 -30.69 -22.09 14.50
C MET A 1 -29.89 -21.42 13.40
N THR A 2 -29.70 -20.11 13.48
CA THR A 2 -28.82 -19.39 12.55
C THR A 2 -27.41 -19.52 13.10
N VAL A 3 -26.46 -19.96 12.27
CA VAL A 3 -25.04 -19.89 12.63
C VAL A 3 -24.70 -18.40 12.65
N VAL A 4 -24.20 -17.92 13.79
CA VAL A 4 -23.63 -16.57 13.91
C VAL A 4 -22.15 -16.73 13.66
N ASP A 5 -21.65 -16.02 12.66
CA ASP A 5 -20.24 -15.99 12.37
C ASP A 5 -19.56 -14.85 13.14
N THR A 6 -18.44 -15.18 13.76
CA THR A 6 -17.66 -14.30 14.65
C THR A 6 -16.18 -14.30 14.28
N THR A 7 -15.81 -14.89 13.15
CA THR A 7 -14.42 -15.08 12.76
C THR A 7 -14.05 -14.08 11.68
N PRO A 8 -13.05 -13.20 11.89
CA PRO A 8 -12.58 -12.30 10.84
C PRO A 8 -11.98 -13.05 9.64
N PRO A 9 -12.06 -12.45 8.43
CA PRO A 9 -11.33 -12.95 7.27
C PRO A 9 -9.82 -13.02 7.51
N VAL A 10 -9.16 -13.95 6.82
CA VAL A 10 -7.70 -13.94 6.63
C VAL A 10 -7.40 -13.13 5.37
N ILE A 11 -6.60 -12.07 5.50
CA ILE A 11 -6.21 -11.18 4.41
C ILE A 11 -4.69 -11.25 4.15
N SER A 12 -4.31 -11.22 2.88
CA SER A 12 -2.92 -11.06 2.42
C SER A 12 -2.85 -9.97 1.34
N VAL A 13 -1.78 -9.19 1.38
CA VAL A 13 -1.51 -8.07 0.46
C VAL A 13 -0.10 -8.26 -0.09
N ALA A 14 0.02 -8.21 -1.41
CA ALA A 14 1.28 -8.10 -2.13
C ALA A 14 1.21 -6.91 -3.10
N VAL A 15 2.37 -6.37 -3.47
CA VAL A 15 2.48 -5.25 -4.41
C VAL A 15 3.54 -5.57 -5.45
N THR A 16 3.36 -5.04 -6.66
CA THR A 16 4.34 -5.19 -7.73
C THR A 16 4.42 -3.90 -8.55
N PRO A 17 5.62 -3.29 -8.69
CA PRO A 17 6.87 -3.63 -8.00
C PRO A 17 6.84 -3.32 -6.49
N ASP A 18 7.63 -4.04 -5.71
CA ASP A 18 7.88 -3.81 -4.27
C ASP A 18 9.19 -3.02 -3.99
N ILE A 19 9.98 -2.79 -5.05
CA ILE A 19 11.19 -1.98 -5.00
C ILE A 19 11.18 -0.99 -6.18
N LEU A 20 11.42 0.28 -5.88
CA LEU A 20 11.57 1.36 -6.85
C LEU A 20 13.04 1.79 -6.90
N TRP A 21 13.72 1.44 -7.99
CA TRP A 21 15.11 1.80 -8.21
C TRP A 21 15.42 2.00 -9.70
N PRO A 22 16.23 3.00 -10.09
CA PRO A 22 16.87 4.00 -9.23
C PRO A 22 15.90 5.07 -8.71
N ALA A 23 16.25 5.74 -7.61
CA ALA A 23 15.55 6.93 -7.11
C ALA A 23 15.74 8.09 -8.10
N ASN A 24 14.82 8.25 -9.05
CA ASN A 24 14.92 9.16 -10.19
C ASN A 24 13.72 10.13 -10.30
N HIS A 25 12.94 10.27 -9.22
CA HIS A 25 11.79 11.16 -9.07
C HIS A 25 10.62 10.87 -10.03
N LYS A 26 10.61 9.72 -10.70
CA LYS A 26 9.51 9.32 -11.60
C LYS A 26 8.41 8.59 -10.86
N MET A 27 7.16 8.85 -11.26
CA MET A 27 6.02 8.04 -10.83
C MET A 27 6.10 6.65 -11.46
N VAL A 28 5.95 5.62 -10.64
CA VAL A 28 5.89 4.22 -11.03
C VAL A 28 4.53 3.67 -10.64
N GLU A 29 3.88 3.00 -11.59
CA GLU A 29 2.62 2.31 -11.33
C GLU A 29 2.87 1.05 -10.51
N ILE A 30 2.09 0.91 -9.45
CA ILE A 30 2.09 -0.20 -8.52
C ILE A 30 0.74 -0.91 -8.64
N GLN A 31 0.81 -2.22 -8.81
CA GLN A 31 -0.35 -3.09 -8.74
C GLN A 31 -0.38 -3.79 -7.39
N ALA A 32 -1.45 -3.60 -6.63
CA ALA A 32 -1.72 -4.41 -5.45
C ALA A 32 -2.47 -5.69 -5.83
N ILE A 33 -2.09 -6.79 -5.20
CA ILE A 33 -2.75 -8.09 -5.24
C ILE A 33 -3.23 -8.37 -3.82
N VAL A 34 -4.55 -8.33 -3.62
CA VAL A 34 -5.17 -8.53 -2.30
C VAL A 34 -6.03 -9.78 -2.36
N THR A 35 -5.82 -10.69 -1.41
CA THR A 35 -6.62 -11.89 -1.26
C THR A 35 -7.23 -11.93 0.13
N ALA A 36 -8.52 -12.20 0.22
CA ALA A 36 -9.22 -12.41 1.48
C ALA A 36 -10.01 -13.71 1.42
N THR A 37 -9.94 -14.50 2.50
CA THR A 37 -10.69 -15.75 2.65
C THR A 37 -11.32 -15.82 4.03
N ASP A 38 -12.56 -16.26 4.10
CA ASP A 38 -13.25 -16.53 5.35
C ASP A 38 -13.95 -17.91 5.29
N ILE A 39 -14.21 -18.50 6.47
CA ILE A 39 -14.85 -19.80 6.62
C ILE A 39 -16.37 -19.73 6.38
N CYS A 40 -16.98 -18.57 6.63
CA CYS A 40 -18.43 -18.34 6.51
C CYS A 40 -18.80 -17.47 5.30
N ASP A 41 -17.86 -16.66 4.80
CA ASP A 41 -17.99 -15.82 3.62
C ASP A 41 -17.01 -16.21 2.49
N ALA A 42 -17.56 -16.54 1.34
CA ALA A 42 -16.77 -16.93 0.16
C ALA A 42 -16.11 -15.74 -0.55
N ALA A 43 -16.54 -14.50 -0.30
CA ALA A 43 -16.00 -13.31 -0.94
C ALA A 43 -16.03 -12.06 -0.02
N PRO A 44 -15.17 -12.02 1.02
CA PRO A 44 -15.03 -10.81 1.84
C PRO A 44 -14.68 -9.58 1.00
N VAL A 45 -15.24 -8.42 1.36
CA VAL A 45 -15.00 -7.16 0.66
C VAL A 45 -13.66 -6.57 1.10
N THR A 46 -12.79 -6.26 0.16
CA THR A 46 -11.49 -5.62 0.43
C THR A 46 -11.47 -4.16 0.00
N THR A 47 -10.92 -3.30 0.86
CA THR A 47 -10.88 -1.85 0.67
C THR A 47 -9.49 -1.31 0.98
N LEU A 48 -8.99 -0.38 0.15
CA LEU A 48 -7.74 0.34 0.45
C LEU A 48 -7.99 1.33 1.59
N VAL A 49 -7.24 1.19 2.68
CA VAL A 49 -7.38 2.06 3.87
C VAL A 49 -6.43 3.24 3.79
N SER A 50 -5.16 2.97 3.47
CA SER A 50 -4.13 4.01 3.44
C SER A 50 -2.94 3.60 2.60
N ILE A 51 -2.25 4.63 2.10
CA ILE A 51 -0.87 4.56 1.65
C ILE A 51 -0.14 5.69 2.36
N THR A 52 0.95 5.37 3.06
CA THR A 52 1.75 6.36 3.80
C THR A 52 3.24 6.15 3.53
N SER A 53 4.04 7.21 3.61
CA SER A 53 5.51 7.14 3.58
C SER A 53 6.10 7.39 4.97
N ASN A 54 7.31 6.87 5.21
CA ASN A 54 8.12 7.21 6.40
C ASN A 54 8.90 8.54 6.26
N GLU A 55 8.89 9.14 5.07
CA GLU A 55 9.52 10.43 4.74
C GLU A 55 8.43 11.45 4.37
N PRO A 56 8.67 12.76 4.57
CA PRO A 56 7.74 13.81 4.14
C PRO A 56 7.52 13.80 2.61
N ASP A 57 6.36 14.31 2.16
CA ASP A 57 6.02 14.43 0.73
C ASP A 57 6.85 15.49 0.01
N ASP A 58 7.41 16.46 0.75
CA ASP A 58 8.38 17.44 0.27
C ASP A 58 9.38 17.68 1.40
N ASP A 59 10.64 17.28 1.24
CA ASP A 59 11.69 17.61 2.17
C ASP A 59 12.29 18.97 1.78
N ILE A 60 11.89 20.03 2.48
CA ILE A 60 12.40 21.39 2.23
C ILE A 60 13.89 21.43 2.55
N GLY A 61 14.71 21.21 1.52
CA GLY A 61 16.15 21.36 1.56
C GLY A 61 16.92 20.06 1.46
N ILE A 62 17.68 19.98 0.35
CA ILE A 62 18.84 19.11 0.12
C ILE A 62 18.49 17.69 -0.38
N GLY A 63 17.99 17.64 -1.62
CA GLY A 63 18.37 16.58 -2.56
C GLY A 63 17.34 15.51 -2.89
N ASP A 64 16.07 15.71 -2.53
CA ASP A 64 14.94 14.88 -2.96
C ASP A 64 14.21 15.42 -4.21
N GLY A 65 14.66 16.55 -4.76
CA GLY A 65 14.14 17.11 -6.01
C GLY A 65 12.99 18.13 -5.86
N ASP A 66 12.65 18.56 -4.63
CA ASP A 66 11.55 19.50 -4.34
C ASP A 66 10.24 19.05 -5.02
N THR A 67 9.92 17.75 -4.96
CA THR A 67 8.69 17.21 -5.57
C THR A 67 7.61 16.98 -4.51
N THR A 68 6.35 16.92 -4.95
CA THR A 68 5.18 16.70 -4.09
C THR A 68 4.24 15.71 -4.78
N ASN A 69 3.24 15.21 -4.04
CA ASN A 69 2.24 14.25 -4.50
C ASN A 69 2.87 12.91 -4.92
N ASP A 70 3.62 12.32 -3.99
CA ASP A 70 4.39 11.10 -4.22
C ASP A 70 3.55 9.85 -4.22
N ILE A 71 2.32 9.98 -3.71
CA ILE A 71 1.29 8.96 -3.70
C ILE A 71 0.13 9.49 -4.55
N GLN A 72 -0.17 8.79 -5.63
CA GLN A 72 -1.27 9.14 -6.53
C GLN A 72 -2.17 7.94 -6.75
N ILE A 73 -3.40 8.00 -6.26
CA ILE A 73 -4.41 6.98 -6.56
C ILE A 73 -4.89 7.20 -8.00
N THR A 74 -4.78 6.18 -8.84
CA THR A 74 -5.12 6.29 -10.27
C THR A 74 -6.38 5.51 -10.60
N GLY A 75 -7.27 6.10 -11.42
CA GLY A 75 -8.20 5.31 -12.23
C GLY A 75 -9.32 4.55 -11.51
N GLY A 76 -9.83 5.06 -10.37
CA GLY A 76 -11.08 4.57 -9.75
C GLY A 76 -11.02 3.15 -9.17
N SER A 77 -9.86 2.50 -9.20
CA SER A 77 -9.61 1.21 -8.57
C SER A 77 -8.67 1.39 -7.39
N ASP A 78 -9.07 0.84 -6.25
CA ASP A 78 -8.27 0.81 -5.02
C ASP A 78 -7.01 -0.07 -5.14
N TYR A 79 -6.78 -0.75 -6.28
CA TYR A 79 -5.68 -1.71 -6.47
C TYR A 79 -4.57 -1.20 -7.39
N ALA A 80 -4.75 -0.07 -8.05
CA ALA A 80 -3.74 0.52 -8.94
C ALA A 80 -3.48 1.98 -8.55
N PHE A 81 -2.23 2.25 -8.18
CA PHE A 81 -1.79 3.57 -7.74
C PHE A 81 -0.37 3.82 -8.22
N LYS A 82 0.08 5.06 -8.17
CA LYS A 82 1.43 5.44 -8.52
C LYS A 82 2.17 5.92 -7.29
N LEU A 83 3.39 5.43 -7.14
CA LEU A 83 4.34 5.86 -6.12
C LEU A 83 5.55 6.49 -6.80
N ARG A 84 6.12 7.53 -6.19
CA ARG A 84 7.32 8.16 -6.73
C ARG A 84 8.56 7.36 -6.36
N ALA A 85 9.42 7.10 -7.34
CA ALA A 85 10.73 6.52 -7.12
C ALA A 85 11.69 7.62 -6.61
N GLU A 86 11.53 8.05 -5.37
CA GLU A 86 12.42 9.00 -4.72
C GLU A 86 12.56 8.73 -3.23
N ARG A 87 13.53 9.40 -2.63
CA ARG A 87 13.80 9.36 -1.20
C ARG A 87 14.60 10.60 -0.81
N ALA A 88 14.63 10.90 0.48
CA ALA A 88 15.56 11.87 1.03
C ALA A 88 17.02 11.46 0.72
N GLY A 89 17.83 12.44 0.31
CA GLY A 89 19.24 12.21 -0.01
C GLY A 89 20.08 11.77 1.21
N THR A 90 19.65 12.16 2.41
CA THR A 90 20.34 11.96 3.69
C THR A 90 19.73 10.87 4.57
N GLY A 91 18.58 10.30 4.17
CA GLY A 91 17.88 9.24 4.89
C GLY A 91 18.30 7.82 4.49
N ASP A 92 17.70 6.81 5.13
CA ASP A 92 17.96 5.39 4.89
C ASP A 92 17.22 4.83 3.64
N GLY A 93 16.32 5.63 3.07
CA GLY A 93 15.44 5.25 1.97
C GLY A 93 13.96 5.39 2.33
N ARG A 94 13.14 5.55 1.29
CA ARG A 94 11.70 5.72 1.45
C ARG A 94 11.00 4.37 1.51
N ILE A 95 10.06 4.25 2.43
CA ILE A 95 9.19 3.10 2.62
C ILE A 95 7.76 3.59 2.49
N TYR A 96 7.06 3.13 1.46
CA TYR A 96 5.62 3.25 1.35
C TYR A 96 4.96 2.03 2.01
N THR A 97 4.02 2.28 2.92
CA THR A 97 3.20 1.26 3.56
C THR A 97 1.78 1.34 3.02
N ILE A 98 1.34 0.28 2.36
CA ILE A 98 0.02 0.15 1.73
C ILE A 98 -0.81 -0.76 2.63
N THR A 99 -1.96 -0.30 3.11
CA THR A 99 -2.82 -1.05 4.04
C THR A 99 -4.20 -1.28 3.46
N TYR A 100 -4.64 -2.54 3.47
CA TYR A 100 -6.00 -2.95 3.12
C TYR A 100 -6.71 -3.56 4.32
N THR A 101 -8.04 -3.48 4.30
CA THR A 101 -8.93 -4.20 5.21
C THR A 101 -9.85 -5.11 4.41
N ALA A 102 -10.10 -6.31 4.93
CA ALA A 102 -11.14 -7.22 4.48
C ALA A 102 -12.27 -7.24 5.52
N THR A 103 -13.53 -7.18 5.06
CA THR A 103 -14.73 -7.27 5.90
C THR A 103 -15.66 -8.33 5.34
N ASP A 104 -16.10 -9.28 6.17
CA ASP A 104 -17.10 -10.29 5.79
C ASP A 104 -18.53 -9.76 5.87
N PHE A 105 -19.50 -10.55 5.39
CA PHE A 105 -20.93 -10.24 5.47
C PHE A 105 -21.47 -10.08 6.90
N SER A 106 -20.82 -10.69 7.88
CA SER A 106 -21.18 -10.62 9.31
C SER A 106 -20.62 -9.37 9.99
N GLY A 107 -19.76 -8.61 9.30
CA GLY A 107 -19.11 -7.40 9.77
C GLY A 107 -17.79 -7.64 10.50
N ASN A 108 -17.27 -8.87 10.59
CA ASN A 108 -15.93 -9.08 11.14
C ASN A 108 -14.90 -8.58 10.13
N SER A 109 -13.79 -8.03 10.63
CA SER A 109 -12.78 -7.38 9.78
C SER A 109 -11.35 -7.68 10.21
N ALA A 110 -10.44 -7.73 9.24
CA ALA A 110 -9.01 -7.87 9.45
C ALA A 110 -8.24 -6.99 8.46
N SER A 111 -7.03 -6.57 8.82
CA SER A 111 -6.17 -5.73 7.97
C SER A 111 -4.83 -6.39 7.71
N ALA A 112 -4.25 -6.09 6.55
CA ALA A 112 -2.88 -6.45 6.19
C ALA A 112 -2.23 -5.33 5.38
N SER A 113 -0.90 -5.31 5.40
CA SER A 113 -0.11 -4.30 4.72
C SER A 113 0.97 -4.92 3.84
N ALA A 114 1.35 -4.20 2.80
CA ALA A 114 2.53 -4.47 1.98
C ALA A 114 3.42 -3.23 1.92
N ILE A 115 4.70 -3.44 1.61
CA ILE A 115 5.70 -2.39 1.56
C ILE A 115 6.22 -2.25 0.13
N VAL A 116 6.37 -1.01 -0.31
CA VAL A 116 7.22 -0.64 -1.46
C VAL A 116 8.40 0.18 -0.95
N SER A 117 9.62 -0.20 -1.31
CA SER A 117 10.84 0.49 -0.86
C SER A 117 11.55 1.23 -1.99
N VAL A 118 12.14 2.38 -1.66
CA VAL A 118 13.08 3.14 -2.49
C VAL A 118 14.40 3.18 -1.72
N PRO A 119 15.27 2.15 -1.88
CA PRO A 119 16.46 2.02 -1.04
C PRO A 119 17.55 3.03 -1.45
N HIS A 120 18.54 3.23 -0.57
CA HIS A 120 19.73 4.01 -0.89
C HIS A 120 20.72 3.26 -1.79
N GLU A 121 20.76 1.93 -1.68
CA GLU A 121 21.67 1.03 -2.39
C GLU A 121 20.90 -0.20 -2.90
N LYS A 122 21.40 -0.87 -3.94
CA LYS A 122 20.80 -2.09 -4.53
C LYS A 122 21.79 -3.24 -4.53
#